data_AF-A0ABD0QSU2-F1
#
_entry.id   AF-A0ABD0QSU2-F1
#
_cell.length_a   1.000
_cell.length_b   1.000
_cell.length_c   1.000
_cell.angle_alpha   90.00
_cell.angle_beta   90.00
_cell.angle_gamma   90.00
#
_symmetry.space_group_name_H-M   'P 1'
#
loop_
_entity.id
_entity.type
_entity.pdbx_description
1 polymer ?
#
loop_
_entity_poly.entity_id
_entity_poly.type
_entity_poly.pdbx_seq_one_letter_code
_entity_poly.pdbx_strand_id
1 'polypeptide(L)'
;EEISTGLHGFNGMLVALLMGVFSSAGDWYWWLLLPVCLGGAATTFLSSSLAPVLGRWDLPVSVFPFNTVIVLYLACTGTSNPYFPNYPAQPPGAPASTNLTQLHVPQ
;
A
#
# COMPACT_ATOMS: atom_id res chain seq x y z
N GLU A 1 -14.23 21.68 -11.91
CA GLU A 1 -12.82 21.85 -11.52
C GLU A 1 -12.12 20.62 -10.92
N GLU A 2 -12.59 20.02 -9.83
CA GLU A 2 -11.75 19.08 -9.04
C GLU A 2 -11.51 17.70 -9.70
N ILE A 3 -12.42 17.28 -10.60
CA ILE A 3 -12.25 16.06 -11.40
C ILE A 3 -11.33 16.32 -12.60
N SER A 4 -11.41 17.51 -13.21
CA SER A 4 -10.58 17.92 -14.35
C SER A 4 -9.13 18.24 -13.96
N THR A 5 -8.87 18.52 -12.68
CA THR A 5 -7.53 18.76 -12.13
C THR A 5 -6.83 17.50 -11.62
N GLY A 6 -7.49 16.32 -11.68
CA GLY A 6 -6.90 15.04 -11.30
C GLY A 6 -6.69 14.83 -9.79
N LEU A 7 -7.17 15.75 -8.95
CA LEU A 7 -6.91 15.78 -7.50
C LEU A 7 -7.41 14.51 -6.78
N HIS A 8 -8.51 13.94 -7.28
CA HIS A 8 -9.11 12.72 -6.75
C HIS A 8 -8.46 11.43 -7.28
N GLY A 9 -7.81 11.48 -8.45
CA GLY A 9 -7.21 10.31 -9.10
C GLY A 9 -5.76 10.04 -8.67
N PHE A 10 -5.02 11.09 -8.30
CA PHE A 10 -3.60 10.98 -7.94
C PHE A 10 -3.34 10.03 -6.78
N ASN A 11 -4.09 10.16 -5.68
CA ASN A 11 -3.96 9.27 -4.51
C ASN A 11 -4.26 7.81 -4.88
N GLY A 12 -5.28 7.56 -5.72
CA GLY A 12 -5.62 6.22 -6.20
C GLY A 12 -4.53 5.61 -7.09
N MET A 13 -3.89 6.40 -7.97
CA MET A 13 -2.75 5.94 -8.76
C MET A 13 -1.55 5.54 -7.88
N LEU A 14 -1.23 6.32 -6.86
CA LEU A 14 -0.16 5.98 -5.92
C LEU A 14 -0.45 4.68 -5.16
N VAL A 15 -1.71 4.46 -4.74
CA VAL A 15 -2.13 3.18 -4.13
C VAL A 15 -1.91 2.02 -5.09
N ALA A 16 -2.34 2.15 -6.36
CA ALA A 16 -2.16 1.11 -7.37
C ALA A 16 -0.68 0.77 -7.58
N LEU A 17 0.17 1.80 -7.70
CA LEU A 17 1.61 1.62 -7.87
C LEU A 17 2.24 0.92 -6.66
N LEU A 18 1.98 1.38 -5.43
CA LEU A 18 2.61 0.79 -4.25
C LEU A 18 2.08 -0.61 -3.89
N MET A 19 0.79 -0.89 -4.11
CA MET A 19 0.27 -2.25 -3.95
C MET A 19 0.94 -3.21 -4.94
N GLY A 20 1.20 -2.76 -6.18
CA GLY A 20 1.98 -3.53 -7.15
C GLY A 20 3.43 -3.74 -6.70
N VAL A 21 4.12 -2.67 -6.28
CA VAL A 21 5.53 -2.73 -5.85
C VAL A 21 5.74 -3.62 -4.63
N PHE A 22 4.82 -3.59 -3.66
CA PHE A 22 4.97 -4.37 -2.44
C PHE A 22 4.43 -5.79 -2.54
N SER A 23 3.62 -6.11 -3.55
CA SER A 23 3.10 -7.47 -3.75
C SER A 23 4.23 -8.46 -4.07
N SER A 24 4.28 -9.55 -3.32
CA SER A 24 5.17 -10.69 -3.61
C SER A 24 4.44 -11.84 -4.32
N ALA A 25 3.21 -11.63 -4.80
CA ALA A 25 2.42 -12.63 -5.52
C ALA A 25 2.91 -12.89 -6.96
N GLY A 26 3.87 -12.07 -7.45
CA GLY A 26 4.44 -12.15 -8.80
C GLY A 26 3.77 -11.21 -9.80
N ASP A 27 4.36 -11.12 -10.99
CA ASP A 27 3.85 -10.29 -12.08
C ASP A 27 2.50 -10.85 -12.59
N TRP A 28 1.63 -9.94 -13.06
CA TRP A 28 0.32 -10.28 -13.64
C TRP A 28 -0.65 -11.00 -12.68
N TYR A 29 -0.50 -10.82 -11.37
CA TYR A 29 -1.47 -11.33 -10.39
C TYR A 29 -2.80 -10.57 -10.46
N TRP A 30 -3.72 -11.02 -11.31
CA TRP A 30 -5.01 -10.36 -11.59
C TRP A 30 -5.88 -10.12 -10.36
N TRP A 31 -5.81 -11.00 -9.36
CA TRP A 31 -6.55 -10.82 -8.10
C TRP A 31 -6.16 -9.53 -7.37
N LEU A 32 -4.96 -8.98 -7.60
CA LEU A 32 -4.51 -7.71 -7.03
C LEU A 32 -5.35 -6.52 -7.48
N LEU A 33 -6.07 -6.61 -8.61
CA LEU A 33 -6.96 -5.54 -9.05
C LEU A 33 -8.07 -5.26 -8.05
N LEU A 34 -8.56 -6.26 -7.33
CA LEU A 34 -9.63 -6.10 -6.35
C LEU A 34 -9.21 -5.14 -5.21
N PRO A 35 -8.13 -5.40 -4.45
CA PRO A 35 -7.68 -4.48 -3.41
C PRO A 35 -7.20 -3.14 -3.99
N VAL A 36 -6.66 -3.10 -5.20
CA VAL A 36 -6.26 -1.83 -5.86
C VAL A 36 -7.48 -0.96 -6.16
N CYS A 37 -8.53 -1.51 -6.76
CA CYS A 37 -9.77 -0.78 -7.04
C CYS A 37 -10.45 -0.32 -5.75
N LEU A 38 -10.53 -1.19 -4.74
CA LEU A 38 -11.12 -0.86 -3.45
C LEU A 38 -10.30 0.21 -2.71
N GLY A 39 -8.98 0.08 -2.70
CA GLY A 39 -8.07 1.06 -2.11
C GLY A 39 -8.14 2.41 -2.81
N GLY A 40 -8.20 2.41 -4.15
CA GLY A 40 -8.42 3.63 -4.95
C GLY A 40 -9.74 4.32 -4.57
N ALA A 41 -10.85 3.58 -4.51
CA ALA A 41 -12.12 4.14 -4.04
C ALA A 41 -12.04 4.63 -2.58
N ALA A 42 -11.35 3.92 -1.69
CA ALA A 42 -11.15 4.37 -0.32
C ALA A 42 -10.40 5.72 -0.25
N THR A 43 -9.45 5.99 -1.16
CA THR A 43 -8.77 7.29 -1.19
C THR A 43 -9.70 8.45 -1.50
N THR A 44 -10.74 8.26 -2.32
CA THR A 44 -11.70 9.35 -2.61
C THR A 44 -12.59 9.63 -1.40
N PHE A 45 -13.11 8.59 -0.75
CA PHE A 45 -13.90 8.73 0.48
C PHE A 45 -13.07 9.38 1.62
N LEU A 46 -11.83 8.94 1.81
CA LEU A 46 -10.94 9.53 2.81
C LEU A 46 -10.62 10.98 2.47
N SER A 47 -10.38 11.31 1.20
CA SER A 47 -10.15 12.69 0.77
C SER A 47 -11.34 13.59 1.14
N SER A 48 -12.57 13.15 0.86
CA SER A 48 -13.79 13.88 1.23
C SER A 48 -13.97 14.02 2.75
N SER A 49 -13.62 12.99 3.52
CA SER A 49 -13.72 13.02 4.99
C SER A 49 -12.64 13.92 5.63
N LEU A 50 -11.44 13.92 5.06
CA LEU A 50 -10.28 14.68 5.54
C LEU A 50 -10.37 16.17 5.19
N ALA A 51 -10.99 16.53 4.06
CA ALA A 51 -11.13 17.93 3.63
C ALA A 51 -11.74 18.86 4.71
N PRO A 52 -12.89 18.58 5.34
CA PRO A 52 -13.45 19.44 6.39
C PRO A 52 -12.67 19.38 7.71
N VAL A 53 -11.90 18.31 7.95
CA VAL A 53 -11.07 18.15 9.15
C VAL A 53 -9.82 19.02 9.02
N LEU A 54 -9.03 18.84 7.95
CA LEU A 54 -7.82 19.61 7.67
C LEU A 54 -8.12 21.06 7.29
N GLY A 55 -9.26 21.31 6.66
CA GLY A 55 -9.72 22.66 6.30
C GLY A 55 -9.91 23.57 7.52
N ARG A 56 -10.12 23.03 8.73
CA ARG A 56 -10.14 23.84 9.96
C ARG A 56 -8.80 24.50 10.29
N TRP A 57 -7.71 23.92 9.81
CA TRP A 57 -6.34 24.42 9.99
C TRP A 57 -5.74 24.96 8.68
N ASP A 58 -6.56 25.17 7.65
CA ASP A 58 -6.15 25.62 6.31
C ASP A 58 -5.08 24.72 5.65
N LEU A 59 -5.10 23.42 5.97
CA LEU A 59 -4.16 22.44 5.42
C LEU A 59 -4.73 21.70 4.20
N PRO A 60 -3.91 21.45 3.16
CA PRO A 60 -4.33 20.62 2.03
C PRO A 60 -4.37 19.13 2.39
N VAL A 61 -5.32 18.39 1.80
CA VAL A 61 -5.46 16.94 1.99
C VAL A 61 -4.28 16.14 1.42
N SER A 62 -3.62 16.65 0.37
CA SER A 62 -2.36 16.12 -0.17
C SER A 62 -2.39 14.59 -0.36
N VAL A 63 -1.38 13.89 0.14
CA VAL A 63 -1.19 12.44 0.07
C VAL A 63 -1.64 11.69 1.32
N PHE A 64 -2.34 12.34 2.26
CA PHE A 64 -2.84 11.67 3.46
C PHE A 64 -3.80 10.51 3.16
N PRO A 65 -4.74 10.61 2.19
CA PRO A 65 -5.61 9.50 1.83
C PRO A 65 -4.81 8.28 1.35
N PHE A 66 -3.86 8.49 0.43
CA PHE A 66 -2.97 7.43 -0.05
C PHE A 66 -2.18 6.75 1.08
N ASN A 67 -1.50 7.54 1.93
CA ASN A 67 -0.68 6.99 3.02
C ASN A 67 -1.51 6.16 3.99
N THR A 68 -2.73 6.62 4.29
CA THR A 68 -3.64 5.90 5.19
C THR A 68 -4.05 4.55 4.58
N VAL A 69 -4.46 4.54 3.30
CA VAL A 69 -4.89 3.31 2.61
C VAL A 69 -3.74 2.32 2.48
N ILE A 70 -2.55 2.77 2.06
CA ILE A 70 -1.44 1.84 1.82
C ILE A 70 -0.91 1.25 3.13
N VAL A 71 -0.79 2.03 4.20
CA VAL A 71 -0.38 1.51 5.51
C VAL A 71 -1.39 0.51 6.04
N LEU A 72 -2.70 0.81 5.92
CA LEU A 72 -3.75 -0.10 6.32
C LEU A 72 -3.71 -1.41 5.51
N TYR A 73 -3.56 -1.32 4.18
CA TYR A 73 -3.43 -2.48 3.32
C TYR A 73 -2.25 -3.37 3.73
N LEU A 74 -1.06 -2.79 3.87
CA LEU A 74 0.15 -3.52 4.25
C LEU A 74 0.03 -4.13 5.64
N ALA A 75 -0.61 -3.45 6.59
CA ALA A 75 -0.85 -3.96 7.94
C ALA A 75 -1.85 -5.14 7.95
N CYS A 76 -2.91 -5.07 7.15
CA CYS A 76 -3.94 -6.13 7.08
C CYS A 76 -3.48 -7.37 6.32
N THR A 77 -2.60 -7.21 5.34
CA THR A 77 -2.12 -8.31 4.50
C THR A 77 -0.78 -8.85 4.99
N GLY A 78 0.24 -8.01 5.20
CA GLY A 78 1.54 -8.46 5.68
C GLY A 78 2.20 -9.49 4.76
N THR A 79 3.21 -10.20 5.27
CA THR A 79 4.03 -11.15 4.48
C THR A 79 3.44 -12.55 4.42
N SER A 80 2.59 -12.93 5.38
CA SER A 80 2.08 -14.29 5.55
C SER A 80 0.65 -14.49 5.02
N ASN A 81 0.04 -13.47 4.41
CA ASN A 81 -1.32 -13.59 3.88
C ASN A 81 -1.35 -14.50 2.64
N PRO A 82 -2.26 -15.49 2.59
CA PRO A 82 -2.28 -16.48 1.51
C PRO A 82 -2.76 -15.92 0.17
N TYR A 83 -3.47 -14.78 0.15
CA TYR A 83 -4.04 -14.18 -1.06
C TYR A 83 -3.25 -12.98 -1.55
N PHE A 84 -2.82 -12.11 -0.63
CA PHE A 84 -2.14 -10.86 -0.95
C PHE A 84 -0.85 -10.72 -0.15
N PRO A 85 0.15 -11.60 -0.34
CA PRO A 85 1.41 -11.51 0.39
C PRO A 85 2.23 -10.29 -0.09
N ASN A 86 2.92 -9.64 0.84
CA ASN A 86 3.81 -8.52 0.56
C ASN A 86 5.27 -8.85 0.88
N TYR A 87 6.19 -8.11 0.28
CA TYR A 87 7.59 -8.15 0.67
C TYR A 87 7.79 -7.69 2.12
N PRO A 88 8.72 -8.33 2.86
CA PRO A 88 9.05 -7.92 4.23
C PRO A 88 9.67 -6.52 4.26
N ALA A 89 9.12 -5.65 5.11
CA ALA A 89 9.70 -4.35 5.39
C ALA A 89 10.89 -4.51 6.37
N GLN A 90 12.10 -4.64 5.82
CA GLN A 90 13.32 -4.74 6.62
C GLN A 90 13.95 -3.35 6.82
N PRO A 91 14.37 -3.00 8.06
CA PRO A 91 15.09 -1.77 8.28
C PRO A 91 16.45 -1.82 7.56
N PRO A 92 16.96 -0.69 7.06
CA PRO A 92 18.29 -0.62 6.46
C PRO A 92 19.36 -1.14 7.43
N GLY A 93 20.14 -2.12 7.00
CA GLY A 93 21.18 -2.75 7.83
C GLY A 93 20.68 -3.90 8.71
N ALA A 94 19.41 -4.30 8.62
CA ALA A 94 18.97 -5.57 9.19
C ALA A 94 19.77 -6.72 8.57
N PRO A 95 20.26 -7.68 9.36
CA PRO A 95 20.86 -8.88 8.80
C PRO A 95 19.81 -9.52 7.89
N ALA A 96 20.19 -9.82 6.64
CA ALA A 96 19.38 -10.68 5.79
C ALA A 96 19.02 -11.90 6.64
N SER A 97 17.75 -12.28 6.67
CA SER A 97 17.29 -13.47 7.38
C SER A 97 17.75 -14.71 6.62
N THR A 98 19.07 -14.85 6.44
CA THR A 98 19.71 -16.07 5.99
C THR A 98 19.47 -17.06 7.11
N ASN A 99 18.67 -18.08 6.83
CA ASN A 99 18.41 -19.20 7.73
C ASN A 99 19.72 -20.01 7.87
N LEU A 100 20.71 -19.47 8.59
CA LEU A 100 22.05 -20.05 8.79
C LEU A 100 22.03 -21.30 9.69
N THR A 101 20.85 -21.73 10.15
CA THR A 101 20.64 -22.96 10.91
C THR A 101 20.46 -24.21 10.05
N GLN A 102 20.43 -24.11 8.72
CA GLN A 102 20.57 -25.28 7.83
C GLN A 102 22.04 -25.69 7.76
N LEU A 103 22.53 -26.30 8.84
CA LEU A 103 23.82 -26.98 8.87
C LEU A 103 23.70 -28.16 7.88
N HIS A 104 24.30 -28.00 6.71
CA HIS A 104 24.43 -29.09 5.73
C HIS A 104 25.23 -30.21 6.38
N VAL A 105 24.54 -31.23 6.91
CA VAL A 105 25.16 -32.48 7.35
C VAL A 105 25.29 -33.34 6.09
N PRO A 106 26.50 -33.51 5.53
CA PRO A 106 26.70 -34.49 4.47
C PRO A 106 26.45 -35.89 5.04
N GLN A 107 25.67 -36.70 4.34
CA GLN A 107 25.54 -38.13 4.60
C GLN A 107 26.81 -38.89 4.22
#